data_AF-A0A968PKN0-F1
#
_entry.id   AF-A0A968PKN0-F1
#
_cell.length_a   1.000
_cell.length_b   1.000
_cell.length_c   1.000
_cell.angle_alpha   90.00
_cell.angle_beta   90.00
_cell.angle_gamma   90.00
#
_symmetry.space_group_name_H-M   'P 1'
#
loop_
_entity.id
_entity.type
_entity.pdbx_description
1 polymer ?
#
loop_
_entity_poly.entity_id
_entity_poly.type
_entity_poly.pdbx_seq_one_letter_code
_entity_poly.pdbx_strand_id
1 'polypeptide(L)'
;MNHEEQMRKAALMKPSIGAHVPTTATSHLQTLRQHLLELIEQATTSAPYPYQSPFFGRLVDDLPVALYVYDMVAKHTIYANRECLALLSYSLHELQEMDTNPLAPLLHPDDRERVTACFACYATQYDDTIVEIEYRLRDRTGNWHWVLSRNVVLIRSPDGL
;
A
#
# COMPACT_ATOMS: atom_id res chain seq x y z
N MET A 1 -25.25 15.93 -10.44
CA MET A 1 -23.83 16.34 -10.59
C MET A 1 -23.22 15.37 -11.58
N ASN A 2 -22.82 15.87 -12.73
CA ASN A 2 -22.81 15.08 -13.96
C ASN A 2 -21.40 14.51 -14.19
N HIS A 3 -21.31 13.28 -14.69
CA HIS A 3 -20.06 12.52 -14.86
C HIS A 3 -18.99 13.29 -15.67
N GLU A 4 -19.40 14.13 -16.61
CA GLU A 4 -18.50 15.02 -17.37
C GLU A 4 -17.88 16.15 -16.54
N GLU A 5 -18.58 16.63 -15.51
CA GLU A 5 -18.10 17.71 -14.65
C GLU A 5 -17.05 17.20 -13.63
N GLN A 6 -17.18 15.93 -13.23
CA GLN A 6 -16.14 15.20 -12.49
C GLN A 6 -14.90 14.95 -13.37
N MET A 7 -15.07 14.57 -14.64
CA MET A 7 -13.97 14.39 -15.60
C MET A 7 -13.21 15.70 -15.88
N ARG A 8 -13.92 16.84 -15.94
CA ARG A 8 -13.31 18.14 -16.23
C ARG A 8 -12.52 18.72 -15.05
N LYS A 9 -12.90 18.39 -13.81
CA LYS A 9 -12.08 18.69 -12.61
C LYS A 9 -10.87 17.75 -12.47
N ALA A 10 -10.98 16.49 -12.92
CA ALA A 10 -9.88 15.53 -12.89
C ALA A 10 -8.73 15.85 -13.85
N ALA A 11 -8.99 16.57 -14.96
CA ALA A 11 -7.96 16.95 -15.92
C ALA A 11 -7.00 18.08 -15.45
N LEU A 12 -7.25 18.71 -14.29
CA LEU A 12 -6.53 19.90 -13.82
C LEU A 12 -5.51 19.65 -12.70
N MET A 13 -5.35 18.42 -12.20
CA MET A 13 -4.29 18.06 -11.26
C MET A 13 -3.41 16.98 -11.89
N LYS A 14 -2.34 17.42 -12.59
CA LYS A 14 -1.17 16.57 -12.79
C LYS A 14 -0.46 16.47 -11.43
N PRO A 15 -0.33 15.30 -10.80
CA PRO A 15 0.41 15.20 -9.55
C PRO A 15 1.91 15.33 -9.84
N SER A 16 2.55 16.29 -9.19
CA SER A 16 4.01 16.32 -9.08
C SER A 16 4.45 15.16 -8.18
N ILE A 17 5.48 14.43 -8.59
CA ILE A 17 6.26 13.58 -7.70
C ILE A 17 7.01 14.54 -6.75
N GLY A 18 6.41 14.85 -5.62
CA GLY A 18 6.97 15.72 -4.60
C GLY A 18 7.69 14.89 -3.55
N ALA A 19 9.00 14.76 -3.67
CA ALA A 19 9.84 14.27 -2.58
C ALA A 19 9.94 15.36 -1.49
N HIS A 20 8.86 15.61 -0.74
CA HIS A 20 8.94 16.34 0.52
C HIS A 20 7.71 16.10 1.40
N VAL A 21 7.87 15.26 2.42
CA VAL A 21 6.92 15.11 3.53
C VAL A 21 7.37 16.06 4.67
N PRO A 22 6.47 16.81 5.32
CA PRO A 22 6.82 17.68 6.45
C PRO A 22 7.20 16.89 7.71
N THR A 23 8.19 17.39 8.45
CA THR A 23 8.94 16.75 9.55
C THR A 23 8.09 16.19 10.71
N THR A 24 6.85 16.65 10.87
CA THR A 24 5.93 16.18 11.93
C THR A 24 5.14 14.92 11.55
N ALA A 25 4.95 14.65 10.25
CA ALA A 25 4.33 13.40 9.78
C ALA A 25 5.28 12.19 9.93
N THR A 26 6.58 12.47 10.05
CA THR A 26 7.63 11.45 10.19
C THR A 26 7.50 10.64 11.48
N SER A 27 7.09 11.24 12.61
CA SER A 27 7.03 10.51 13.89
C SER A 27 5.90 9.47 13.96
N HIS A 28 4.69 9.81 13.53
CA HIS A 28 3.56 8.86 13.51
C HIS A 28 3.79 7.73 12.50
N LEU A 29 4.39 8.05 11.34
CA LEU A 29 4.76 7.05 10.34
C LEU A 29 5.90 6.14 10.84
N GLN A 30 6.85 6.68 11.62
CA GLN A 30 7.88 5.86 12.27
C GLN A 30 7.30 4.92 13.34
N THR A 31 6.35 5.38 14.16
CA THR A 31 5.66 4.50 15.12
C THR A 31 4.83 3.42 14.43
N LEU A 32 4.10 3.79 13.38
CA LEU A 32 3.37 2.81 12.56
C LEU A 32 4.34 1.82 11.90
N ARG A 33 5.46 2.29 11.35
CA ARG A 33 6.54 1.47 10.79
C ARG A 33 7.05 0.46 11.80
N GLN A 34 7.40 0.89 13.02
CA GLN A 34 7.91 0.01 14.06
C GLN A 34 6.93 -1.12 14.41
N HIS A 35 5.65 -0.79 14.58
CA HIS A 35 4.66 -1.82 14.88
C HIS A 35 4.34 -2.72 13.67
N LEU A 36 4.42 -2.20 12.44
CA LEU A 36 4.32 -3.03 11.24
C LEU A 36 5.49 -4.01 11.11
N LEU A 37 6.71 -3.63 11.54
CA LEU A 37 7.86 -4.54 11.58
C LEU A 37 7.62 -5.70 12.56
N GLU A 38 7.08 -5.39 13.74
CA GLU A 38 6.70 -6.42 14.73
C GLU A 38 5.66 -7.38 14.16
N LEU A 39 4.68 -6.88 13.40
CA LEU A 39 3.71 -7.74 12.71
C LEU A 39 4.36 -8.66 11.67
N ILE A 40 5.33 -8.16 10.90
CA ILE A 40 5.98 -8.94 9.84
C ILE A 40 6.89 -10.02 10.44
N GLU A 41 7.68 -9.69 11.45
CA GLU A 41 8.55 -10.65 12.14
C GLU A 41 7.75 -11.84 12.73
N GLN A 42 6.56 -11.53 13.25
CA GLN A 42 5.59 -12.53 13.73
C GLN A 42 4.96 -13.35 12.59
N ALA A 43 4.84 -12.80 11.39
CA ALA A 43 4.29 -13.50 10.22
C ALA A 43 5.34 -14.39 9.51
N THR A 44 6.63 -14.03 9.54
CA THR A 44 7.71 -14.77 8.85
C THR A 44 8.31 -15.90 9.68
N THR A 45 8.15 -15.88 11.00
CA THR A 45 8.65 -16.94 11.89
C THR A 45 7.53 -17.96 12.11
N SER A 46 7.66 -19.16 11.54
CA SER A 46 6.69 -20.25 11.57
C SER A 46 6.02 -20.52 12.94
N ALA A 47 4.89 -19.85 13.21
CA ALA A 47 3.82 -20.18 14.17
C ALA A 47 2.61 -19.23 13.92
N PRO A 48 1.35 -19.64 14.17
CA PRO A 48 0.20 -18.96 13.57
C PRO A 48 -0.20 -17.72 14.39
N TYR A 49 -0.49 -16.63 13.67
CA TYR A 49 -1.24 -15.42 14.06
C TYR A 49 -0.45 -14.21 14.63
N PRO A 50 -0.22 -13.17 13.80
CA PRO A 50 0.40 -11.90 14.19
C PRO A 50 -0.65 -10.92 14.76
N TYR A 51 -1.40 -11.30 15.80
CA TYR A 51 -2.46 -10.45 16.38
C TYR A 51 -2.48 -10.43 17.92
N GLN A 52 -1.44 -10.91 18.59
CA GLN A 52 -1.49 -11.14 20.04
C GLN A 52 -1.53 -9.85 20.90
N SER A 53 -1.36 -8.66 20.31
CA SER A 53 -1.79 -7.41 20.96
C SER A 53 -3.22 -7.07 20.54
N PRO A 54 -4.25 -7.39 21.36
CA PRO A 54 -5.64 -7.01 21.09
C PRO A 54 -5.85 -5.48 21.04
N PHE A 55 -4.86 -4.71 21.47
CA PHE A 55 -4.80 -3.26 21.30
C PHE A 55 -4.38 -2.87 19.89
N PHE A 56 -3.31 -3.49 19.37
CA PHE A 56 -2.77 -3.12 18.06
C PHE A 56 -3.70 -3.49 16.90
N GLY A 57 -4.30 -4.69 16.95
CA GLY A 57 -5.29 -5.11 15.95
C GLY A 57 -6.46 -4.13 15.87
N ARG A 58 -7.01 -3.73 17.03
CA ARG A 58 -8.08 -2.72 17.09
C ARG A 58 -7.64 -1.35 16.59
N LEU A 59 -6.46 -0.89 17.01
CA LEU A 59 -5.93 0.40 16.57
C LEU A 59 -5.85 0.46 15.05
N VAL A 60 -5.28 -0.56 14.41
CA VAL A 60 -5.11 -0.62 12.95
C VAL A 60 -6.43 -0.79 12.21
N ASP A 61 -7.39 -1.53 12.78
CA ASP A 61 -8.73 -1.70 12.21
C ASP A 61 -9.62 -0.45 12.34
N ASP A 62 -9.40 0.37 13.37
CA ASP A 62 -10.14 1.61 13.59
C ASP A 62 -9.55 2.82 12.81
N LEU A 63 -8.36 2.66 12.23
CA LEU A 63 -7.77 3.71 11.38
C LEU A 63 -8.56 3.80 10.07
N PRO A 64 -9.07 4.98 9.67
CA PRO A 64 -9.76 5.18 8.41
C PRO A 64 -8.77 5.31 7.23
N VAL A 65 -7.78 4.42 7.18
CA VAL A 65 -6.75 4.37 6.15
C VAL A 65 -6.51 2.92 5.72
N ALA A 66 -6.42 2.72 4.40
CA ALA A 66 -6.03 1.42 3.87
C ALA A 66 -4.56 1.15 4.19
N LEU A 67 -4.31 0.04 4.89
CA LEU A 67 -2.97 -0.43 5.25
C LEU A 67 -2.75 -1.81 4.66
N TYR A 68 -1.56 -2.02 4.09
CA TYR A 68 -1.13 -3.31 3.58
C TYR A 68 0.37 -3.50 3.75
N VAL A 69 0.79 -4.75 3.80
CA VAL A 69 2.19 -5.15 3.67
C VAL A 69 2.31 -6.04 2.45
N TYR A 70 3.27 -5.71 1.59
CA TYR A 70 3.53 -6.43 0.36
C TYR A 70 4.94 -7.01 0.37
N ASP A 71 5.07 -8.31 0.11
CA ASP A 71 6.35 -8.95 -0.12
C ASP A 71 6.76 -8.74 -1.59
N MET A 72 7.82 -7.97 -1.81
CA MET A 72 8.33 -7.70 -3.16
C MET A 72 9.07 -8.91 -3.77
N VAL A 73 9.60 -9.81 -2.95
CA VAL A 73 10.33 -11.01 -3.36
C VAL A 73 9.35 -12.14 -3.68
N ALA A 74 8.46 -12.47 -2.74
CA ALA A 74 7.42 -13.49 -2.92
C ALA A 74 6.23 -13.00 -3.76
N LYS A 75 6.17 -11.70 -4.04
CA LYS A 75 5.19 -11.02 -4.89
C LYS A 75 3.73 -11.12 -4.43
N HIS A 76 3.47 -11.27 -3.13
CA HIS A 76 2.12 -11.35 -2.58
C HIS A 76 1.87 -10.36 -1.43
N THR A 77 0.60 -10.10 -1.14
CA THR A 77 0.18 -9.31 0.02
C THR A 77 0.24 -10.17 1.28
N ILE A 78 1.11 -9.82 2.23
CA ILE A 78 1.24 -10.50 3.53
C ILE A 78 0.09 -10.09 4.45
N TYR A 79 -0.27 -8.81 4.42
CA TYR A 79 -1.24 -8.22 5.33
C TYR A 79 -2.08 -7.16 4.62
N ALA A 80 -3.36 -7.07 4.97
CA ALA A 80 -4.25 -5.96 4.62
C ALA A 80 -5.28 -5.75 5.73
N ASN A 81 -5.46 -4.50 6.18
CA ASN A 81 -6.49 -4.17 7.17
C ASN A 81 -7.89 -4.10 6.51
N ARG A 82 -8.93 -3.97 7.35
CA ARG A 82 -10.33 -3.91 6.89
C ARG A 82 -10.58 -2.83 5.83
N GLU A 83 -10.01 -1.64 6.01
CA GLU A 83 -10.21 -0.52 5.07
C GLU A 83 -9.60 -0.80 3.69
N CYS A 84 -8.44 -1.46 3.65
CA CYS A 84 -7.82 -1.89 2.38
C CYS A 84 -8.70 -2.91 1.63
N LEU A 85 -9.19 -3.92 2.35
CA LEU A 85 -10.07 -4.94 1.78
C LEU A 85 -11.42 -4.35 1.32
N ALA A 86 -11.97 -3.42 2.09
CA ALA A 86 -13.21 -2.72 1.75
C ALA A 86 -13.06 -1.85 0.50
N LEU A 87 -11.96 -1.10 0.40
CA LEU A 87 -11.64 -0.26 -0.76
C LEU A 87 -11.61 -1.06 -2.06
N LEU A 88 -10.97 -2.23 -2.04
CA LEU A 88 -10.80 -3.07 -3.22
C LEU A 88 -11.96 -4.05 -3.44
N SER A 89 -12.79 -4.26 -2.41
CA SER A 89 -13.85 -5.28 -2.40
C SER A 89 -13.34 -6.71 -2.62
N TYR A 90 -12.10 -6.98 -2.22
CA TYR A 90 -11.48 -8.32 -2.24
C TYR A 90 -11.19 -8.79 -0.82
N SER A 91 -11.21 -10.10 -0.62
CA SER A 91 -10.64 -10.74 0.57
C SER A 91 -9.12 -10.82 0.49
N LEU A 92 -8.46 -10.98 1.64
CA LEU A 92 -7.00 -11.17 1.68
C LEU A 92 -6.56 -12.40 0.86
N HIS A 93 -7.32 -13.49 0.95
CA HIS A 93 -7.05 -14.72 0.19
C HIS A 93 -7.08 -14.47 -1.32
N GLU A 94 -8.12 -13.78 -1.82
CA GLU A 94 -8.21 -13.44 -3.25
C GLU A 94 -7.06 -12.52 -3.69
N LEU A 95 -6.62 -11.59 -2.83
CA LEU A 95 -5.45 -10.76 -3.12
C LEU A 95 -4.14 -11.56 -3.13
N GLN A 96 -4.04 -12.61 -2.32
CA GLN A 96 -2.88 -13.51 -2.27
C GLN A 96 -2.81 -14.46 -3.47
N GLU A 97 -3.96 -14.88 -3.99
CA GLU A 97 -4.06 -15.74 -5.19
C GLU A 97 -3.80 -15.01 -6.52
N MET A 98 -3.66 -13.68 -6.50
CA MET A 98 -3.27 -12.89 -7.68
C MET A 98 -1.77 -13.05 -7.97
N ASP A 99 -1.42 -14.15 -8.63
CA ASP A 99 -0.09 -14.76 -8.81
C ASP A 99 1.09 -13.91 -9.35
N THR A 100 0.99 -12.59 -9.60
CA THR A 100 2.08 -11.86 -10.30
C THR A 100 2.30 -10.38 -9.98
N ASN A 101 1.87 -9.89 -8.81
CA ASN A 101 1.75 -8.48 -8.40
C ASN A 101 0.26 -8.14 -8.34
N PRO A 102 -0.37 -8.25 -7.15
CA PRO A 102 -1.81 -8.09 -6.98
C PRO A 102 -2.30 -6.72 -7.43
N LEU A 103 -1.43 -5.70 -7.45
CA LEU A 103 -1.80 -4.37 -7.93
C LEU A 103 -1.79 -4.27 -9.46
N ALA A 104 -0.94 -5.01 -10.18
CA ALA A 104 -0.83 -4.91 -11.64
C ALA A 104 -2.17 -5.10 -12.41
N PRO A 105 -3.01 -6.10 -12.11
CA PRO A 105 -4.31 -6.25 -12.77
C PRO A 105 -5.32 -5.18 -12.33
N LEU A 106 -5.17 -4.64 -11.12
CA LEU A 106 -6.06 -3.63 -10.54
C LEU A 106 -5.69 -2.20 -10.98
N LEU A 107 -4.45 -1.98 -11.43
CA LEU A 107 -3.97 -0.67 -11.88
C LEU A 107 -4.61 -0.26 -13.21
N HIS A 108 -5.07 0.99 -13.24
CA HIS A 108 -5.53 1.62 -14.48
C HIS A 108 -4.42 1.57 -15.53
N PRO A 109 -4.72 1.23 -16.81
CA PRO A 109 -3.72 1.08 -17.86
C PRO A 109 -2.73 2.25 -17.97
N ASP A 110 -3.23 3.49 -17.95
CA ASP A 110 -2.41 4.70 -18.01
C ASP A 110 -1.45 4.89 -16.82
N ASP A 111 -1.73 4.27 -15.68
CA ASP A 111 -0.91 4.41 -14.47
C ASP A 111 0.15 3.32 -14.34
N ARG A 112 0.02 2.21 -15.08
CA ARG A 112 0.86 1.01 -14.92
C ARG A 112 2.35 1.30 -15.03
N GLU A 113 2.78 1.93 -16.11
CA GLU A 113 4.20 2.18 -16.36
C GLU A 113 4.82 3.06 -15.25
N ARG A 114 4.13 4.14 -14.88
CA ARG A 114 4.56 5.06 -13.83
C ARG A 114 4.61 4.40 -12.45
N VAL A 115 3.59 3.60 -12.10
CA VAL A 115 3.54 2.90 -10.81
C VAL A 115 4.58 1.79 -10.74
N THR A 116 4.76 1.02 -11.81
CA THR A 116 5.82 0.00 -11.88
C THR A 116 7.21 0.62 -11.76
N ALA A 117 7.47 1.74 -12.43
CA ALA A 117 8.73 2.45 -12.29
C ALA A 117 8.96 2.95 -10.86
N CYS A 118 7.92 3.49 -10.21
CA CYS A 118 7.97 3.91 -8.82
C CYS A 118 8.30 2.74 -7.87
N PHE A 119 7.69 1.57 -8.07
CA PHE A 119 7.95 0.39 -7.26
C PHE A 119 9.35 -0.20 -7.51
N ALA A 120 9.87 -0.11 -8.73
CA ALA A 120 11.24 -0.51 -9.01
C ALA A 120 12.27 0.34 -8.23
N CYS A 121 11.95 1.60 -7.91
CA CYS A 121 12.84 2.45 -7.11
C CYS A 121 13.04 1.95 -5.67
N TYR A 122 12.11 1.17 -5.09
CA TYR A 122 12.25 0.67 -3.71
C TYR A 122 13.51 -0.18 -3.49
N ALA A 123 13.98 -0.88 -4.53
CA ALA A 123 15.23 -1.65 -4.47
C ALA A 123 16.48 -0.78 -4.22
N THR A 124 16.39 0.53 -4.45
CA THR A 124 17.55 1.45 -4.43
C THR A 124 17.45 2.56 -3.39
N GLN A 125 16.34 2.66 -2.66
CA GLN A 125 16.10 3.74 -1.69
C GLN A 125 16.52 3.37 -0.27
N TYR A 126 16.82 4.37 0.56
CA TYR A 126 17.06 4.17 1.98
C TYR A 126 15.78 3.72 2.71
N ASP A 127 15.92 2.91 3.73
CA ASP A 127 14.80 2.26 4.44
C ASP A 127 13.82 3.24 5.10
N ASP A 128 14.26 4.47 5.39
CA ASP A 128 13.41 5.52 5.97
C ASP A 128 12.76 6.44 4.93
N THR A 129 12.97 6.17 3.64
CA THR A 129 12.40 6.99 2.56
C THR A 129 10.92 6.67 2.42
N ILE A 130 10.07 7.68 2.60
CA ILE A 130 8.65 7.59 2.28
C ILE A 130 8.49 7.89 0.80
N VAL A 131 7.95 6.93 0.05
CA VAL A 131 7.56 7.12 -1.34
C VAL A 131 6.08 7.38 -1.42
N GLU A 132 5.75 8.54 -1.96
CA GLU A 132 4.38 8.96 -2.18
C GLU A 132 4.04 8.85 -3.67
N ILE A 133 2.91 8.21 -3.99
CA ILE A 133 2.43 8.09 -5.36
C ILE A 133 0.90 8.04 -5.40
N GLU A 134 0.31 8.80 -6.32
CA GLU A 134 -1.12 8.75 -6.63
C GLU A 134 -1.40 7.88 -7.86
N TYR A 135 -2.40 7.01 -7.81
CA TYR A 135 -2.79 6.15 -8.93
C TYR A 135 -4.24 5.67 -8.81
N ARG A 136 -4.79 5.14 -9.90
CA ARG A 136 -6.13 4.55 -9.91
C ARG A 136 -6.09 3.04 -9.75
N LEU A 137 -6.91 2.55 -8.81
CA LEU A 137 -7.19 1.13 -8.63
C LEU A 137 -8.63 0.80 -9.03
N ARG A 138 -8.81 -0.37 -9.63
CA ARG A 138 -10.11 -0.95 -9.92
C ARG A 138 -10.54 -1.84 -8.77
N ASP A 139 -11.73 -1.63 -8.24
CA ASP A 139 -12.33 -2.60 -7.31
C ASP A 139 -12.90 -3.81 -8.06
N ARG A 140 -13.30 -4.84 -7.31
CA ARG A 140 -13.91 -6.07 -7.86
C ARG A 140 -15.20 -5.81 -8.64
N THR A 141 -15.94 -4.76 -8.31
CA THR A 141 -17.19 -4.38 -9.01
C THR A 141 -16.94 -3.60 -10.30
N GLY A 142 -15.68 -3.20 -10.53
CA GLY A 142 -15.21 -2.53 -11.72
C GLY A 142 -15.09 -1.02 -11.60
N ASN A 143 -15.35 -0.41 -10.43
CA ASN A 143 -15.22 1.03 -10.24
C ASN A 143 -13.76 1.44 -10.06
N TRP A 144 -13.46 2.68 -10.45
CA TRP A 144 -12.13 3.27 -10.30
C TRP A 144 -12.06 4.15 -9.06
N HIS A 145 -11.01 3.96 -8.29
CA HIS A 145 -10.71 4.70 -7.06
C HIS A 145 -9.36 5.40 -7.20
N TRP A 146 -9.32 6.69 -6.89
CA TRP A 146 -8.05 7.40 -6.72
C TRP A 146 -7.44 7.05 -5.38
N VAL A 147 -6.19 6.60 -5.39
CA VAL A 147 -5.44 6.21 -4.20
C VAL A 147 -4.17 7.04 -4.13
N LEU A 148 -4.00 7.73 -3.01
CA LEU A 148 -2.74 8.32 -2.60
C LEU A 148 -2.05 7.33 -1.66
N SER A 149 -1.00 6.68 -2.16
CA SER A 149 -0.23 5.70 -1.39
C SER A 149 1.04 6.32 -0.84
N ARG A 150 1.33 6.05 0.43
CA ARG A 150 2.60 6.37 1.10
C ARG A 150 3.21 5.07 1.57
N ASN A 151 4.39 4.76 1.02
CA ASN A 151 5.05 3.48 1.23
C ASN A 151 6.40 3.72 1.87
N VAL A 152 6.82 2.77 2.70
CA VAL A 152 8.14 2.74 3.32
C VAL A 152 8.65 1.31 3.26
N VAL A 153 9.97 1.15 3.10
CA VAL A 153 10.59 -0.18 3.16
C VAL A 153 10.65 -0.61 4.63
N LEU A 154 10.01 -1.74 4.91
CA LEU A 154 9.95 -2.30 6.26
C LEU A 154 11.19 -3.17 6.50
N ILE A 155 11.31 -4.26 5.74
CA ILE A 155 12.39 -5.24 5.87
C ILE A 155 12.97 -5.46 4.48
N ARG A 156 14.30 -5.60 4.42
CA ARG A 156 15.02 -6.08 3.23
C ARG A 156 15.45 -7.52 3.46
N SER A 157 15.45 -8.30 2.39
CA SER A 157 16.16 -9.57 2.32
C SER A 157 17.67 -9.35 2.55
N PRO A 158 18.43 -10.41 2.94
CA PRO A 158 19.89 -10.32 3.08
C PRO A 158 20.61 -9.79 1.83
N ASP A 159 20.00 -9.98 0.66
CA ASP A 159 20.52 -9.53 -0.64
C ASP A 159 20.18 -8.07 -0.96
N GLY A 160 19.52 -7.36 -0.04
CA GLY A 160 19.18 -5.93 -0.14
C GLY A 160 17.89 -5.62 -0.92
N LEU A 161 17.16 -6.65 -1.38
CA LEU A 161 15.86 -6.53 -2.04
C LEU A 161 14.70 -6.50 -1.05
#